data_AF-A0A7J2MWU3-F1
#
_entry.id   AF-A0A7J2MWU3-F1
#
_cell.length_a   1.000
_cell.length_b   1.000
_cell.length_c   1.000
_cell.angle_alpha   90.00
_cell.angle_beta   90.00
_cell.angle_gamma   90.00
#
_symmetry.space_group_name_H-M   'P 1'
#
loop_
_entity.id
_entity.type
_entity.pdbx_description
1 polymer ?
#
loop_
_entity_poly.entity_id
_entity_poly.type
_entity_poly.pdbx_seq_one_letter_code
_entity_poly.pdbx_strand_id
1 'polypeptide(L)'
;MYIRQLLDKYGLTECENILTEWNIGILTPQRDKDNAKNTAFTACCLIAFQDASLDYAFRYRVSQEKGWLQKLLGLDLSLFTYDGKYKHPTLAYLAMKYMQETLMRIDLPPYNLSDGITHIAGISEDKTNISF
;
A
#
# COMPACT_ATOMS: atom_id res chain seq x y z
N MET A 1 3.33 21.21 4.28
CA MET A 1 4.15 21.39 3.07
C MET A 1 4.34 20.03 2.45
N TYR A 2 3.83 19.79 1.24
CA TYR A 2 3.92 18.50 0.56
C TYR A 2 5.28 18.37 -0.13
N ILE A 3 5.89 17.18 -0.16
CA ILE A 3 7.22 16.96 -0.77
C ILE A 3 7.26 17.41 -2.23
N ARG A 4 6.19 17.15 -3.01
CA ARG A 4 6.04 17.66 -4.39
C ARG A 4 6.19 19.19 -4.47
N GLN A 5 5.48 19.93 -3.62
CA GLN A 5 5.58 21.39 -3.55
C GLN A 5 6.99 21.87 -3.19
N LEU A 6 7.72 21.11 -2.37
CA LEU A 6 9.10 21.42 -2.02
C LEU A 6 10.01 21.27 -3.24
N LEU A 7 9.91 20.16 -3.96
CA LEU A 7 10.68 19.93 -5.18
C LEU A 7 10.40 21.00 -6.23
N ASP A 8 9.13 21.34 -6.45
CA ASP A 8 8.72 22.36 -7.41
C ASP A 8 9.27 23.75 -7.04
N LYS A 9 9.27 24.10 -5.74
CA LYS A 9 9.82 25.36 -5.24
C LYS A 9 11.32 25.52 -5.57
N TYR A 10 12.06 24.42 -5.67
CA TYR A 10 13.48 24.42 -6.03
C TYR A 10 13.73 24.18 -7.52
N GLY A 11 12.68 24.18 -8.35
CA GLY A 11 12.79 23.95 -9.80
C GLY A 11 13.03 22.49 -10.19
N LEU A 12 12.82 21.54 -9.28
CA LEU A 12 13.01 20.10 -9.49
C LEU A 12 11.70 19.43 -9.95
N THR A 13 11.02 19.99 -10.95
CA THR A 13 9.68 19.54 -11.39
C THR A 13 9.68 18.11 -11.92
N GLU A 14 10.77 17.69 -12.58
CA GLU A 14 10.94 16.35 -13.13
C GLU A 14 11.54 15.34 -12.14
N CYS A 15 11.83 15.77 -10.89
CA CYS A 15 12.39 14.88 -9.89
C CYS A 15 11.29 13.96 -9.33
N GLU A 16 11.54 12.64 -9.39
CA GLU A 16 10.65 11.61 -8.86
C GLU A 16 10.50 11.76 -7.33
N ASN A 17 9.26 11.70 -6.84
CA ASN A 17 8.92 11.64 -5.43
C ASN A 17 8.73 10.18 -5.00
N ILE A 18 9.76 9.63 -4.37
CA ILE A 18 9.85 8.22 -4.02
C ILE A 18 9.60 8.02 -2.52
N LEU A 19 8.55 7.25 -2.19
CA LEU A 19 8.35 6.72 -0.84
C LEU A 19 9.12 5.39 -0.72
N THR A 20 10.35 5.48 -0.20
CA THR A 20 11.28 4.34 -0.14
C THR A 20 10.86 3.25 0.83
N GLU A 21 10.17 3.59 1.92
CA GLU A 21 9.74 2.62 2.92
C GLU A 21 8.44 3.04 3.62
N TRP A 22 7.49 2.10 3.71
CA TRP A 22 6.29 2.24 4.54
C TRP A 22 5.78 0.88 5.04
N ASN A 23 5.16 0.87 6.23
CA ASN A 23 4.41 -0.27 6.80
C ASN A 23 3.66 0.21 8.07
N ILE A 24 2.72 -0.61 8.57
CA ILE A 24 2.05 -0.39 9.85
C ILE A 24 3.02 -0.56 11.02
N GLY A 25 3.13 0.48 11.84
CA GLY A 25 3.82 0.44 13.13
C GLY A 25 5.25 -0.10 13.04
N ILE A 26 6.09 0.45 12.16
CA ILE A 26 7.48 0.02 11.94
C ILE A 26 8.30 0.06 13.24
N LEU A 27 8.11 1.10 14.06
CA LEU A 27 8.93 1.36 15.25
C LEU A 27 8.41 0.72 16.54
N THR A 28 7.26 0.04 16.48
CA THR A 28 6.61 -0.54 17.66
C THR A 28 6.45 -2.04 17.51
N PRO A 29 6.92 -2.86 18.46
CA PRO A 29 6.54 -4.25 18.60
C PRO A 29 5.01 -4.39 18.52
N GLN A 30 4.51 -5.12 17.52
CA GLN A 30 3.11 -5.52 17.48
C GLN A 30 3.06 -7.02 17.32
N ARG A 31 2.54 -7.71 18.34
CA ARG A 31 2.25 -9.13 18.23
C ARG A 31 1.23 -9.32 17.11
N ASP A 32 1.56 -10.22 16.20
CA ASP A 32 0.75 -10.59 15.05
C ASP A 32 0.44 -9.43 14.08
N LYS A 33 1.23 -9.32 13.00
CA LYS A 33 0.97 -8.41 11.87
C LYS A 33 0.34 -9.15 10.68
N ASP A 34 0.04 -10.44 10.83
CA ASP A 34 -0.57 -11.27 9.79
C ASP A 34 -2.09 -11.35 10.03
N ASN A 35 -2.78 -10.21 9.87
CA ASN A 35 -4.19 -10.09 10.22
C ASN A 35 -4.97 -9.14 9.33
N ALA A 36 -6.29 -9.11 9.53
CA ALA A 36 -7.23 -8.25 8.81
C ALA A 36 -6.91 -6.75 8.99
N LYS A 37 -6.43 -6.32 10.16
CA LYS A 37 -6.10 -4.91 10.42
C LYS A 37 -4.95 -4.43 9.53
N ASN A 38 -3.87 -5.20 9.46
CA ASN A 38 -2.75 -4.87 8.57
C ASN A 38 -3.18 -4.94 7.10
N THR A 39 -4.06 -5.86 6.75
CA THR A 39 -4.63 -5.98 5.40
C THR A 39 -5.42 -4.74 5.01
N ALA A 40 -6.35 -4.30 5.86
CA ALA A 40 -7.14 -3.10 5.64
C ALA A 40 -6.26 -1.84 5.57
N PHE A 41 -5.28 -1.72 6.48
CA PHE A 41 -4.29 -0.63 6.44
C PHE A 41 -3.53 -0.63 5.10
N THR A 42 -3.08 -1.80 4.66
CA THR A 42 -2.35 -1.95 3.40
C THR A 42 -3.20 -1.53 2.21
N ALA A 43 -4.46 -2.00 2.15
CA ALA A 43 -5.40 -1.61 1.10
C ALA A 43 -5.64 -0.09 1.08
N CYS A 44 -5.88 0.52 2.25
CA CYS A 44 -6.07 1.97 2.35
C CYS A 44 -4.86 2.76 1.86
N CYS A 45 -3.64 2.33 2.21
CA CYS A 45 -2.42 2.96 1.69
C CYS A 45 -2.31 2.81 0.16
N LEU A 46 -2.53 1.61 -0.39
CA LEU A 46 -2.44 1.38 -1.83
C LEU A 46 -3.44 2.24 -2.61
N ILE A 47 -4.67 2.37 -2.11
CA ILE A 47 -5.72 3.21 -2.70
C ILE A 47 -5.30 4.69 -2.60
N ALA A 48 -4.90 5.16 -1.42
CA ALA A 48 -4.49 6.56 -1.22
C ALA A 48 -3.27 6.95 -2.08
N PHE A 49 -2.35 6.02 -2.33
CA PHE A 49 -1.19 6.28 -3.17
C PHE A 49 -1.53 6.49 -4.65
N GLN A 50 -2.70 6.03 -5.12
CA GLN A 50 -3.15 6.32 -6.49
C GLN A 50 -3.45 7.81 -6.70
N ASP A 51 -3.77 8.53 -5.63
CA ASP A 51 -4.08 9.97 -5.64
C ASP A 51 -2.94 10.83 -5.08
N ALA A 52 -1.92 10.19 -4.53
CA ALA A 52 -0.77 10.89 -3.98
C ALA A 52 0.15 11.37 -5.10
N SER A 53 0.84 12.49 -4.89
CA SER A 53 1.92 12.94 -5.76
C SER A 53 3.20 12.11 -5.54
N LEU A 54 3.10 10.79 -5.65
CA LEU A 54 4.18 9.82 -5.52
C LEU A 54 4.37 9.11 -6.87
N ASP A 55 5.63 8.95 -7.28
CA ASP A 55 5.96 8.16 -8.48
C ASP A 55 6.14 6.67 -8.11
N TYR A 56 6.70 6.41 -6.92
CA TYR A 56 6.91 5.06 -6.41
C TYR A 56 6.66 4.99 -4.91
N ALA A 57 6.13 3.84 -4.46
CA ALA A 57 5.93 3.54 -3.05
C ALA A 57 6.32 2.08 -2.73
N PHE A 58 7.38 1.91 -1.94
CA PHE A 58 7.92 0.59 -1.60
C PHE A 58 7.55 0.20 -0.17
N ARG A 59 6.83 -0.92 -0.04
CA ARG A 59 6.48 -1.45 1.27
C ARG A 59 7.65 -2.21 1.87
N TYR A 60 8.01 -1.83 3.09
CA TYR A 60 9.00 -2.54 3.88
C TYR A 60 8.30 -3.66 4.67
N ARG A 61 8.39 -4.95 4.36
CA ARG A 61 9.28 -5.61 3.39
C ARG A 61 8.62 -6.87 2.81
N VAL A 62 9.22 -7.45 1.77
CA VAL A 62 8.66 -8.63 1.10
C VAL A 62 8.84 -9.90 1.95
N SER A 63 10.08 -10.25 2.32
CA SER A 63 10.38 -11.54 2.96
C SER A 63 10.57 -11.45 4.47
N GLN A 64 10.12 -12.49 5.18
CA GLN A 64 10.34 -12.66 6.62
C GLN A 64 11.83 -12.92 6.91
N GLU A 65 12.39 -12.23 7.90
CA GLU A 65 13.72 -12.59 8.40
C GLU A 65 13.68 -13.90 9.19
N LYS A 66 14.78 -14.67 9.13
CA LYS A 66 14.92 -15.96 9.81
C LYS A 66 15.12 -15.82 11.33
N GLY A 67 15.35 -14.61 11.84
CA GLY A 67 15.60 -14.38 13.26
C GLY A 67 14.36 -14.64 14.11
N TRP A 68 14.44 -15.62 15.02
CA TRP A 68 13.35 -15.98 15.93
C TRP A 68 13.00 -14.85 16.92
N LEU A 69 13.97 -14.02 17.29
CA LEU A 69 13.79 -12.90 18.21
C LEU A 69 12.92 -11.79 17.61
N GLN A 70 13.14 -11.44 16.33
CA GLN A 70 12.30 -10.48 15.61
C GLN A 70 10.84 -10.96 15.50
N LYS A 71 10.64 -12.28 15.32
CA LYS A 71 9.29 -12.88 15.34
C LYS A 71 8.65 -12.77 16.72
N LEU A 72 9.39 -13.11 17.77
CA LEU A 72 8.92 -13.03 19.15
C LEU A 72 8.57 -11.60 19.55
N LEU A 73 9.37 -10.63 19.10
CA LEU A 73 9.18 -9.20 19.35
C LEU A 73 8.12 -8.57 18.43
N GLY A 74 7.47 -9.32 17.53
CA GLY A 74 6.42 -8.76 16.66
C GLY A 74 6.94 -7.71 15.68
N LEU A 75 8.21 -7.82 15.28
CA LEU A 75 8.85 -6.97 14.27
C LEU A 75 8.72 -7.54 12.86
N ASP A 76 7.82 -8.50 12.70
CA ASP A 76 7.61 -9.16 11.42
C ASP A 76 6.76 -8.29 10.49
N LEU A 77 7.46 -7.52 9.65
CA LEU A 77 6.91 -6.59 8.67
C LEU A 77 6.72 -7.21 7.28
N SER A 78 6.88 -8.53 7.17
CA SER A 78 6.90 -9.21 5.87
C SER A 78 5.52 -9.42 5.25
N LEU A 79 5.47 -9.44 3.93
CA LEU A 79 4.31 -9.86 3.12
C LEU A 79 4.21 -11.39 3.01
N PHE A 80 5.35 -12.06 3.06
CA PHE A 80 5.42 -13.51 2.91
C PHE A 80 5.98 -14.15 4.17
N THR A 81 5.45 -15.31 4.54
CA THR A 81 6.09 -16.18 5.51
C THR A 81 7.45 -16.65 5.00
N TYR A 82 8.31 -17.17 5.89
CA TYR A 82 9.62 -17.67 5.50
C TYR A 82 9.58 -18.83 4.47
N ASP A 83 8.48 -19.59 4.44
CA ASP A 83 8.22 -20.67 3.47
C ASP A 83 7.53 -20.18 2.19
N GLY A 84 7.42 -18.86 2.00
CA GLY A 84 6.93 -18.24 0.77
C GLY A 84 5.41 -18.18 0.63
N LYS A 85 4.65 -18.45 1.69
CA LYS A 85 3.19 -18.32 1.67
C LYS A 85 2.78 -16.87 1.86
N TYR A 86 1.64 -16.52 1.28
CA TYR A 86 1.02 -15.22 1.51
C TYR A 86 0.60 -15.07 2.96
N LYS A 87 0.90 -13.90 3.51
CA LYS A 87 0.23 -13.36 4.69
C LYS A 87 -0.97 -12.53 4.26
N HIS A 88 -1.89 -12.29 5.19
CA HIS A 88 -3.09 -11.47 4.96
C HIS A 88 -2.80 -10.14 4.25
N PRO A 89 -1.82 -9.30 4.66
CA PRO A 89 -1.55 -8.03 3.96
C PRO A 89 -1.15 -8.20 2.48
N THR A 90 -0.67 -9.37 2.06
CA THR A 90 -0.37 -9.66 0.65
C THR A 90 -1.64 -9.81 -0.18
N LEU A 91 -2.76 -10.19 0.43
CA LEU A 91 -4.04 -10.25 -0.24
C LEU A 91 -4.51 -8.88 -0.73
N ALA A 92 -4.13 -7.80 -0.04
CA ALA A 92 -4.39 -6.43 -0.50
C ALA A 92 -3.63 -6.10 -1.80
N TYR A 93 -2.39 -6.56 -1.93
CA TYR A 93 -1.64 -6.44 -3.19
C TYR A 93 -2.26 -7.27 -4.31
N LEU A 94 -2.72 -8.48 -3.98
CA LEU A 94 -3.38 -9.33 -4.96
C LEU A 94 -4.68 -8.71 -5.46
N ALA A 95 -5.50 -8.14 -4.57
CA ALA A 95 -6.70 -7.40 -4.93
C ALA A 95 -6.35 -6.19 -5.82
N MET A 96 -5.34 -5.40 -5.43
CA MET A 96 -4.92 -4.24 -6.22
C MET A 96 -4.37 -4.63 -7.60
N LYS A 97 -3.71 -5.79 -7.73
CA LYS A 97 -3.29 -6.31 -9.02
C LYS A 97 -4.48 -6.55 -9.95
N TYR A 98 -5.57 -7.15 -9.45
CA TYR A 98 -6.79 -7.31 -10.26
C TYR A 98 -7.47 -5.97 -10.56
N MET A 99 -7.42 -5.00 -9.64
CA MET A 99 -7.90 -3.63 -9.91
C MET A 99 -7.13 -2.95 -11.06
N GLN A 100 -5.84 -3.23 -11.22
CA GLN A 100 -5.04 -2.70 -12.33
C GLN A 100 -5.46 -3.26 -13.70
N GLU A 101 -6.20 -4.37 -13.75
CA GLU A 101 -6.79 -4.87 -15.00
C GLU A 101 -7.97 -4.00 -15.47
N THR A 102 -8.49 -3.16 -14.57
CA THR A 102 -9.58 -2.19 -14.84
C THR A 102 -9.05 -0.75 -14.82
N LEU A 103 -8.27 -0.40 -15.84
CA LEU A 103 -7.50 0.85 -15.91
C LEU A 103 -8.34 2.13 -15.98
N MET A 104 -9.60 2.05 -16.47
CA MET A 104 -10.47 3.23 -16.53
C MET A 104 -11.07 3.50 -15.17
N ARG A 105 -10.44 4.39 -14.41
CA ARG A 105 -10.88 4.78 -13.08
C ARG A 105 -12.26 5.46 -13.12
N ILE A 106 -13.16 4.99 -12.27
CA ILE A 106 -14.48 5.61 -12.05
C ILE A 106 -14.32 6.74 -11.04
N ASP A 107 -14.91 7.90 -11.34
CA ASP A 107 -14.98 9.00 -10.40
C ASP A 107 -15.93 8.65 -9.25
N LEU A 108 -15.44 8.73 -8.02
CA LEU A 108 -16.16 8.35 -6.82
C LEU A 108 -16.20 9.54 -5.86
N PRO A 109 -17.21 9.63 -4.97
CA PRO A 109 -17.29 10.71 -4.01
C PRO A 109 -15.99 10.81 -3.19
N PRO A 110 -15.51 12.03 -2.87
CA PRO A 110 -14.29 12.17 -2.10
C PRO A 110 -14.41 11.46 -0.75
N TYR A 111 -13.35 10.74 -0.36
CA TYR A 111 -13.24 10.11 0.95
C TYR A 111 -12.18 10.82 1.80
N ASN A 112 -12.33 10.71 3.12
CA ASN A 112 -11.35 11.23 4.05
C ASN A 112 -10.50 10.06 4.57
N LEU A 113 -9.23 10.04 4.17
CA LEU A 113 -8.28 9.00 4.59
C LEU A 113 -8.16 8.87 6.12
N SER A 114 -8.35 9.97 6.86
CA SER A 114 -8.29 9.94 8.33
C SER A 114 -9.43 9.15 8.99
N ASP A 115 -10.53 8.93 8.27
CA ASP A 115 -11.66 8.10 8.74
C ASP A 115 -11.38 6.60 8.53
N GLY A 116 -10.31 6.24 7.81
CA GLY A 116 -9.93 4.85 7.54
C GLY A 116 -10.84 4.14 6.53
N ILE A 117 -11.70 4.88 5.83
CA ILE A 117 -12.56 4.37 4.76
C ILE A 117 -12.04 4.93 3.44
N THR A 118 -11.64 4.03 2.55
CA THR A 118 -11.13 4.36 1.21
C THR A 118 -11.85 3.49 0.19
N HIS A 119 -11.92 3.96 -1.05
CA HIS A 119 -12.53 3.20 -2.13
C HIS A 119 -11.85 3.54 -3.46
N ILE A 120 -11.85 2.58 -4.37
CA ILE A 120 -11.38 2.71 -5.74
C ILE A 120 -12.27 1.84 -6.61
N ALA A 121 -12.60 2.30 -7.81
CA ALA A 121 -13.30 1.47 -8.77
C ALA A 121 -12.76 1.74 -10.17
N GLY A 122 -12.85 0.71 -11.01
CA GLY A 122 -12.37 0.76 -12.38
C GLY A 122 -13.23 -0.06 -13.32
N ILE A 123 -13.12 0.25 -14.62
CA ILE A 123 -13.72 -0.51 -15.71
C ILE A 123 -12.59 -1.00 -16.64
N SER A 124 -12.70 -2.22 -17.14
CA SER A 124 -11.79 -2.75 -18.17
C SER A 124 -11.95 -2.00 -19.49
N GLU A 125 -10.90 -1.94 -20.31
CA GLU A 125 -10.93 -1.18 -21.58
C GLU A 125 -12.04 -1.64 -22.55
N ASP A 126 -12.32 -2.93 -22.58
CA ASP A 126 -13.39 -3.56 -23.36
C ASP A 126 -14.79 -3.37 -22.73
N LYS A 127 -14.86 -2.76 -21.54
CA LYS A 127 -16.08 -2.47 -20.77
C LYS A 127 -16.87 -3.71 -20.33
N THR A 128 -16.23 -4.88 -20.29
CA THR A 128 -16.89 -6.12 -19.88
C THR A 128 -16.78 -6.39 -18.39
N ASN A 129 -15.79 -5.81 -17.70
CA ASN A 129 -15.52 -6.02 -16.28
C ASN A 129 -15.51 -4.71 -15.50
N ILE A 130 -16.11 -4.75 -14.31
CA ILE A 130 -16.08 -3.67 -13.32
C ILE A 130 -15.49 -4.25 -12.05
N SER A 131 -14.51 -3.55 -11.48
CA SER A 131 -13.89 -3.89 -10.21
C SER A 131 -14.04 -2.73 -9.22
N PHE A 132 -14.24 -3.05 -7.95
CA PHE A 132 -14.48 -2.11 -6.85
C PHE A 132 -13.87 -2.64 -5.55
#